data_AF-A0A3B7AG92-F1
#
_entry.id   AF-A0A3B7AG92-F1
#
_cell.length_a   1.000
_cell.length_b   1.000
_cell.length_c   1.000
_cell.angle_alpha   90.00
_cell.angle_beta   90.00
_cell.angle_gamma   90.00
#
_symmetry.space_group_name_H-M   'P 1'
#
loop_
_entity.id
_entity.type
_entity.pdbx_description
1 polymer ?
#
loop_
_entity_poly.entity_id
_entity_poly.type
_entity_poly.pdbx_seq_one_letter_code
_entity_poly.pdbx_strand_id
1 'polypeptide(L)' 'MRHYPFSFVALTSLGILCAIPGAISLAGFGAALHPVLDDPMAGLAFIVSAIALIGSGAFPLVIEKLKEGEEA' A
#
# COMPACT_ATOMS: atom_id res chain seq x y z
N MET A 1 -17.14 0.93 19.32
CA MET A 1 -17.03 1.08 17.85
C MET A 1 -15.54 1.07 17.53
N ARG A 2 -15.03 0.03 16.84
CA ARG A 2 -13.58 -0.16 16.57
C ARG A 2 -13.07 1.00 15.70
N HIS A 3 -12.38 1.95 16.32
CA HIS A 3 -11.90 3.17 15.67
C HIS A 3 -10.61 2.90 14.90
N TYR A 4 -10.67 2.10 13.83
CA TYR A 4 -9.50 1.99 12.96
C TYR A 4 -9.02 3.39 12.55
N PRO A 5 -7.72 3.68 12.69
CA PRO A 5 -7.22 5.02 12.46
C PRO A 5 -7.46 5.34 10.99
N PHE A 6 -8.09 6.47 10.69
CA PHE A 6 -8.42 6.88 9.32
C PHE A 6 -7.19 6.81 8.40
N SER A 7 -6.02 7.14 8.95
CA SER A 7 -4.73 7.01 8.28
C SER A 7 -4.45 5.59 7.81
N PHE A 8 -4.72 4.55 8.60
CA PHE A 8 -4.55 3.16 8.17
C PHE A 8 -5.41 2.85 6.95
N VAL A 9 -6.70 3.17 7.00
CA VAL A 9 -7.63 2.90 5.89
C VAL A 9 -7.20 3.64 4.63
N ALA A 10 -6.86 4.93 4.75
CA ALA A 10 -6.38 5.74 3.65
C ALA A 10 -5.06 5.18 3.05
N LEU A 11 -4.04 4.96 3.87
CA LEU A 11 -2.72 4.48 3.45
C LEU A 11 -2.79 3.07 2.84
N THR A 12 -3.56 2.16 3.42
CA THR A 12 -3.75 0.81 2.88
C THR A 12 -4.50 0.83 1.55
N SER A 13 -5.55 1.66 1.42
CA SER A 13 -6.28 1.81 0.14
C SER A 13 -5.39 2.38 -0.97
N LEU A 14 -4.59 3.42 -0.67
CA LEU A 14 -3.60 3.99 -1.59
C LEU A 14 -2.49 2.99 -1.95
N GLY A 15 -2.05 2.19 -0.98
CA GLY A 15 -1.08 1.12 -1.20
C GLY A 15 -1.59 0.05 -2.16
N ILE A 16 -2.85 -0.39 -2.00
CA ILE A 16 -3.49 -1.34 -2.92
C ILE A 16 -3.60 -0.73 -4.33
N LEU A 17 -3.99 0.54 -4.42
CA LEU A 17 -4.07 1.25 -5.70
C LEU A 17 -2.71 1.41 -6.40
N CYS A 18 -1.60 1.48 -5.65
CA CYS A 18 -0.24 1.43 -6.23
C CYS A 18 0.19 0.00 -6.60
N ALA A 19 -0.22 -1.00 -5.82
CA ALA A 19 0.20 -2.38 -6.02
C ALA A 19 -0.37 -2.98 -7.32
N ILE A 20 -1.62 -2.66 -7.67
CA ILE A 20 -2.29 -3.16 -8.89
C ILE A 20 -1.52 -2.78 -10.17
N PRO A 21 -1.26 -1.50 -10.48
CA PRO A 21 -0.47 -1.11 -11.64
C PRO A 21 0.97 -1.62 -11.57
N GLY A 22 1.60 -1.61 -10.38
CA GLY A 22 2.95 -2.16 -10.19
C GLY A 22 3.05 -3.64 -10.56
N ALA A 23 2.08 -4.46 -10.13
CA ALA A 23 2.02 -5.88 -10.44
C ALA A 23 1.75 -6.15 -11.93
N ILE A 24 0.87 -5.35 -12.55
CA ILE A 24 0.58 -5.45 -13.99
C ILE A 24 1.80 -5.08 -14.83
N SER A 25 2.55 -4.05 -14.43
CA SER A 25 3.81 -3.66 -15.08
C SER A 25 4.87 -4.76 -14.96
N LEU A 26 5.07 -5.33 -13.76
CA LEU A 26 6.01 -6.44 -13.53
C LEU A 26 5.64 -7.73 -14.28
N ALA A 27 4.35 -7.99 -14.50
CA ALA A 27 3.88 -9.13 -15.29
C ALA A 27 4.12 -8.98 -16.80
N GLY A 28 4.73 -7.88 -17.25
CA GLY A 28 4.98 -7.60 -18.68
C GLY A 28 3.75 -7.07 -19.43
N PHE A 29 2.65 -6.79 -18.72
CA PHE A 29 1.43 -6.20 -19.28
C PHE A 29 1.37 -4.67 -19.08
N GLY A 30 2.46 -4.04 -18.63
CA GLY A 30 2.54 -2.60 -18.44
C GLY A 30 2.21 -1.80 -19.70
N ALA A 31 2.73 -2.23 -20.86
CA ALA A 31 2.44 -1.65 -22.17
C ALA A 31 0.96 -1.68 -22.57
N ALA A 32 0.19 -2.68 -22.10
CA ALA A 32 -1.24 -2.80 -22.39
C ALA A 32 -2.10 -1.85 -21.54
N LEU A 33 -1.58 -1.38 -20.40
CA LEU A 33 -2.29 -0.51 -19.48
C LEU A 33 -1.93 0.98 -19.70
N HIS A 34 -0.64 1.30 -19.80
CA HIS A 34 -0.17 2.65 -20.10
C HIS A 34 1.32 2.64 -20.52
N PRO A 35 1.75 3.40 -21.55
CA PRO A 35 3.14 3.39 -22.04
C PRO A 35 4.19 3.81 -20.99
N VAL A 36 3.81 4.50 -19.92
CA VAL A 36 4.70 4.81 -18.76
C VAL A 36 5.02 3.56 -17.92
N LEU A 37 4.17 2.54 -17.94
CA LEU A 37 4.37 1.28 -17.20
C LEU A 37 5.13 0.22 -18.01
N ASP A 38 5.54 0.53 -19.24
CA ASP A 38 6.36 -0.36 -20.07
C ASP A 38 7.81 -0.45 -19.56
N ASP A 39 8.26 0.53 -18.77
CA ASP A 39 9.55 0.49 -18.11
C ASP A 39 9.47 -0.36 -16.82
N PRO A 40 10.23 -1.48 -16.72
CA PRO A 40 10.28 -2.31 -15.52
C PRO A 40 10.62 -1.53 -14.23
N MET A 41 11.38 -0.44 -14.34
CA MET A 41 11.74 0.42 -13.20
C MET A 41 10.53 1.20 -12.66
N ALA A 42 9.58 1.56 -13.53
CA ALA A 42 8.34 2.22 -13.11
C ALA A 42 7.44 1.25 -12.33
N GLY A 43 7.32 0.00 -12.79
CA GLY A 43 6.61 -1.06 -12.06
C GLY A 43 7.18 -1.32 -10.67
N LEU A 44 8.51 -1.38 -10.56
CA LEU A 44 9.21 -1.52 -9.28
C LEU A 44 8.97 -0.32 -8.35
N ALA A 45 9.01 0.92 -8.87
CA ALA A 45 8.73 2.11 -8.06
C ALA A 45 7.32 2.06 -7.46
N PHE A 46 6.31 1.66 -8.23
CA PHE A 46 4.94 1.49 -7.72
C PHE A 46 4.83 0.43 -6.62
N ILE A 47 5.53 -0.71 -6.75
CA ILE A 47 5.55 -1.75 -5.72
C ILE A 47 6.22 -1.25 -4.44
N VAL A 48 7.37 -0.58 -4.55
CA VAL A 48 8.08 -0.03 -3.38
C VAL A 48 7.23 1.02 -2.67
N SER A 49 6.56 1.91 -3.42
CA SER A 49 5.61 2.87 -2.87
C SER A 49 4.42 2.18 -2.19
N ALA A 50 3.87 1.11 -2.77
CA ALA A 50 2.80 0.33 -2.15
C ALA A 50 3.22 -0.27 -0.81
N ILE A 51 4.41 -0.88 -0.74
CA ILE A 51 4.97 -1.45 0.49
C ILE A 51 5.19 -0.35 1.54
N ALA A 52 5.74 0.79 1.13
CA ALA A 52 5.96 1.92 2.03
C ALA A 52 4.64 2.46 2.60
N LEU A 53 3.61 2.64 1.77
CA LEU A 53 2.29 3.12 2.20
C LEU A 53 1.62 2.13 3.15
N ILE A 54 1.64 0.83 2.84
CA ILE A 54 1.06 -0.20 3.70
C ILE A 54 1.81 -0.27 5.03
N GLY A 55 3.15 -0.22 5.01
CA GLY A 55 3.98 -0.19 6.22
C GLY A 55 3.72 1.03 7.10
N SER A 56 3.60 2.22 6.49
CA SER A 56 3.25 3.46 7.21
C SER A 56 1.83 3.41 7.81
N GLY A 57 0.88 2.76 7.15
CA GLY A 57 -0.46 2.54 7.68
C GLY A 57 -0.49 1.55 8.85
N ALA A 58 0.33 0.50 8.80
CA ALA A 58 0.37 -0.54 9.83
C ALA A 58 0.83 -0.02 11.20
N PHE A 59 1.69 1.00 11.23
CA PHE A 59 2.28 1.53 12.48
C PHE A 59 1.23 2.14 13.44
N PRO A 60 0.32 3.04 13.02
CA PRO A 60 -0.82 3.49 13.83
C PRO A 60 -1.71 2.36 14.37
N LEU A 61 -1.93 1.32 13.57
CA LEU A 61 -2.80 0.21 13.94
C LEU A 61 -2.18 -0.66 15.05
N VAL A 62 -0.86 -0.86 15.01
CA VAL A 62 -0.12 -1.55 16.09
C VAL A 62 -0.17 -0.74 17.38
N ILE A 63 -0.02 0.59 17.33
CA ILE A 63 -0.11 1.45 18.52
C ILE A 63 -1.49 1.35 19.17
N GLU A 64 -2.56 1.39 18.39
CA GLU A 64 -3.92 1.24 18.92
C GLU A 64 -4.14 -0.15 19.52
N LYS A 65 -3.60 -1.21 18.89
CA LYS A 65 -3.65 -2.58 19.43
C LYS A 65 -2.89 -2.74 20.74
N LEU A 66 -1.75 -2.05 20.91
CA LEU A 66 -1.01 -2.04 22.17
C LEU A 66 -1.80 -1.31 23.26
N LYS A 67 -2.43 -0.18 22.95
CA LYS A 67 -3.31 0.53 23.90
C LYS A 67 -4.49 -0.32 24.36
N GLU A 68 -5.15 -1.04 23.44
CA GLU A 68 -6.24 -1.97 23.80
C GLU A 68 -5.76 -3.12 24.72
N GLY A 69 -4.51 -3.55 24.59
CA GLY A 69 -3.93 -4.63 25.41
C GLY A 69 -3.39 -4.17 26.77
N GLU A 70 -3.11 -2.89 26.94
CA GLU A 70 -2.63 -2.30 28.21
C GLU A 70 -3.80 -1.87 29.13
N GLU A 71 -5.00 -1.72 28.58
CA GLU A 71 -6.25 -1.45 29.32
C GLU A 71 -7.01 -2.71 29.77
N ALA A 72 -6.50 -3.92 29.49
CA ALA A 72 -7.11 -5.22 29.83
C ALA A 72 -6.37 -5.93 30.98
#